data_AF-H3KF60-F1
#
_entry.id   AF-H3KF60-F1
#
_cell.length_a   1.000
_cell.length_b   1.000
_cell.length_c   1.000
_cell.angle_alpha   90.00
_cell.angle_beta   90.00
_cell.angle_gamma   90.00
#
_symmetry.space_group_name_H-M   'P 1'
#
loop_
_entity.id
_entity.type
_entity.pdbx_description
1 polymer ?
#
loop_
_entity_poly.entity_id
_entity_poly.type
_entity_poly.pdbx_seq_one_letter_code
_entity_poly.pdbx_strand_id
1 'polypeptide(L)'
;MKKHILAILAAASLIGSAAYAAPSMSQKHKLDCAACHVDGVGKPVATAQCQTCHDPKSFEQHYMLKDGTPNPHVSIHYLPETVDCELCHREHSKSVNYCEACHADGLGFKVP
;
A
#
# COMPACT_ATOMS: atom_id res chain seq x y z
N MET A 1 -4.27 18.89 -72.22
CA MET A 1 -3.04 18.18 -71.80
C MET A 1 -2.89 18.36 -70.30
N LYS A 2 -2.80 17.22 -69.59
CA LYS A 2 -2.03 16.99 -68.35
C LYS A 2 -2.43 17.88 -67.16
N LYS A 3 -3.15 17.32 -66.19
CA LYS A 3 -2.55 16.82 -64.93
C LYS A 3 -1.78 17.98 -64.29
N HIS A 4 -2.25 18.65 -63.25
CA HIS A 4 -2.10 18.16 -61.88
C HIS A 4 -3.12 18.85 -60.95
N ILE A 5 -4.31 18.26 -60.79
CA ILE A 5 -5.06 18.38 -59.54
C ILE A 5 -4.52 17.24 -58.68
N LEU A 6 -3.42 17.48 -57.96
CA LEU A 6 -2.99 16.58 -56.89
C LEU A 6 -3.36 17.24 -55.56
N ALA A 7 -4.35 16.61 -54.95
CA ALA A 7 -4.77 16.80 -53.59
C ALA A 7 -3.56 16.81 -52.64
N ILE A 8 -3.30 17.95 -52.00
CA ILE A 8 -2.52 18.00 -50.76
C ILE A 8 -3.55 17.79 -49.65
N LEU A 9 -3.93 16.53 -49.46
CA LEU A 9 -4.71 16.10 -48.33
C LEU A 9 -3.87 16.29 -47.06
N ALA A 10 -4.51 16.87 -46.06
CA ALA A 10 -3.99 17.15 -44.74
C ALA A 10 -3.20 15.98 -44.13
N ALA A 11 -1.90 16.15 -43.98
CA ALA A 11 -1.11 15.41 -43.01
C ALA A 11 -1.03 16.24 -41.72
N ALA A 12 -2.18 16.45 -41.07
CA ALA A 12 -2.21 16.94 -39.71
C ALA A 12 -1.85 15.77 -38.80
N SER A 13 -0.60 15.79 -38.36
CA SER A 13 0.02 14.83 -37.45
C SER A 13 -0.88 14.51 -36.26
N LEU A 14 -1.38 13.27 -36.22
CA LEU A 14 -1.91 12.65 -35.01
C LEU A 14 -0.75 12.47 -34.03
N ILE A 15 -0.40 13.52 -33.29
CA ILE A 15 0.33 13.37 -32.03
C ILE A 15 -0.74 12.95 -31.01
N GLY A 16 -1.14 11.68 -31.09
CA GLY A 16 -1.91 11.06 -30.02
C GLY A 16 -1.03 11.02 -28.79
N SER A 17 -1.34 11.83 -27.79
CA SER A 17 -0.78 11.67 -26.46
C SER A 17 -1.08 10.25 -26.01
N ALA A 18 -0.09 9.36 -26.04
CA ALA A 18 -0.17 8.10 -25.34
C ALA A 18 -0.37 8.46 -23.87
N ALA A 19 -1.60 8.33 -23.37
CA ALA A 19 -1.84 8.35 -21.94
C ALA A 19 -1.11 7.11 -21.40
N TYR A 20 0.09 7.32 -20.89
CA TYR A 20 0.80 6.30 -20.14
C TYR A 20 -0.08 5.98 -18.93
N ALA A 21 -0.78 4.86 -18.97
CA ALA A 21 -1.39 4.30 -17.78
C ALA A 21 -0.27 4.15 -16.75
N ALA A 22 -0.40 4.83 -15.61
CA ALA A 22 0.50 4.60 -14.50
C ALA A 22 0.54 3.09 -14.21
N PRO A 23 1.70 2.53 -13.86
CA PRO A 23 1.78 1.12 -13.50
C PRO A 23 0.68 0.80 -12.49
N SER A 24 -0.09 -0.27 -12.74
CA SER A 24 -1.10 -0.73 -11.80
C SER A 24 -0.44 -0.96 -10.45
N MET A 25 -0.86 -0.21 -9.43
CA MET A 25 -0.39 -0.44 -8.07
C MET A 25 -1.02 -1.72 -7.53
N SER A 26 -0.28 -2.45 -6.70
CA SER A 26 -0.83 -3.60 -6.00
C SER A 26 -1.99 -3.13 -5.09
N GLN A 27 -3.09 -3.88 -5.10
CA GLN A 27 -4.19 -3.70 -4.15
C GLN A 27 -4.46 -5.07 -3.52
N LYS A 28 -4.22 -5.18 -2.22
CA LYS A 28 -4.52 -6.37 -1.42
C LYS A 28 -5.97 -6.34 -0.96
N HIS A 29 -6.47 -5.16 -0.58
CA HIS A 29 -7.87 -4.93 -0.29
C HIS A 29 -8.60 -4.51 -1.57
N LYS A 30 -9.65 -5.26 -1.93
CA LYS A 30 -10.52 -4.96 -3.08
C LYS A 30 -11.57 -3.91 -2.70
N LEU A 31 -11.11 -2.72 -2.35
CA LEU A 31 -11.92 -1.58 -1.91
C LEU A 31 -11.66 -0.36 -2.80
N ASP A 32 -12.61 0.57 -2.81
CA ASP A 32 -12.40 1.88 -3.44
C ASP A 32 -11.34 2.68 -2.69
N CYS A 33 -10.61 3.54 -3.40
CA CYS A 33 -9.53 4.35 -2.82
C CYS A 33 -9.98 5.19 -1.61
N ALA A 34 -11.23 5.67 -1.64
CA ALA A 34 -11.84 6.47 -0.59
C ALA A 34 -12.07 5.70 0.72
N ALA A 35 -12.00 4.37 0.70
CA ALA A 35 -12.07 3.56 1.92
C ALA A 35 -10.85 3.76 2.83
N CYS A 36 -9.72 4.23 2.31
CA CYS A 36 -8.51 4.50 3.10
C CYS A 36 -8.01 5.95 2.96
N HIS A 37 -8.07 6.53 1.76
CA HIS A 37 -7.51 7.85 1.48
C HIS A 37 -8.53 8.99 1.71
N VAL A 38 -8.94 9.17 2.97
CA VAL A 38 -9.92 10.20 3.36
C VAL A 38 -9.40 11.63 3.18
N ASP A 39 -8.08 11.83 3.30
CA ASP A 39 -7.43 13.13 3.11
C ASP A 39 -6.94 13.37 1.67
N GLY A 40 -7.22 12.42 0.76
CA GLY A 40 -6.80 12.44 -0.64
C GLY A 40 -5.75 11.38 -0.98
N VAL A 41 -5.83 10.86 -2.21
CA VAL A 41 -4.93 9.83 -2.73
C VAL A 41 -3.50 10.36 -2.81
N GLY A 42 -2.53 9.53 -2.38
CA GLY A 42 -1.11 9.88 -2.36
C GLY A 42 -0.63 10.51 -1.05
N LYS A 43 -1.55 10.83 -0.13
CA LYS A 43 -1.19 11.16 1.25
C LYS A 43 -1.07 9.89 2.11
N PRO A 44 -0.26 9.91 3.18
CA PRO A 44 -0.24 8.84 4.17
C PRO A 44 -1.64 8.55 4.72
N VAL A 45 -1.94 7.28 4.94
CA VAL A 45 -3.18 6.84 5.59
C VAL A 45 -2.86 6.70 7.07
N ALA A 46 -3.64 7.36 7.93
CA ALA A 46 -3.47 7.23 9.37
C ALA A 46 -3.88 5.83 9.85
N THR A 47 -3.17 5.28 10.84
CA THR A 47 -3.50 4.01 11.50
C THR A 47 -4.97 3.89 11.92
N ALA A 48 -5.58 4.99 12.36
CA ALA A 48 -7.00 5.03 12.74
C ALA A 48 -7.94 4.57 11.62
N GLN A 49 -7.57 4.77 10.34
CA GLN A 49 -8.37 4.32 9.21
C GLN A 49 -8.31 2.81 9.02
N CYS A 50 -7.19 2.16 9.35
CA CYS A 50 -7.13 0.69 9.39
C CYS A 50 -8.05 0.16 10.51
N GLN A 51 -8.08 0.87 11.64
CA GLN A 51 -8.82 0.49 12.84
C GLN A 51 -10.33 0.62 12.70
N THR A 52 -10.85 1.30 11.67
CA THR A 52 -12.31 1.31 11.40
C THR A 52 -12.83 -0.08 11.03
N CYS A 53 -11.95 -0.97 10.55
CA CYS A 53 -12.29 -2.36 10.21
C CYS A 53 -11.52 -3.39 11.05
N HIS A 54 -10.32 -3.06 11.53
CA HIS A 54 -9.47 -3.95 12.33
C HIS A 54 -9.31 -3.43 13.77
N ASP A 55 -10.16 -3.89 14.68
CA ASP A 55 -10.08 -3.49 16.09
C ASP A 55 -8.78 -4.04 16.74
N PRO A 56 -7.86 -3.19 17.24
CA PRO A 56 -6.64 -3.63 17.93
C PRO A 56 -6.92 -4.51 19.15
N LYS A 57 -8.09 -4.37 19.77
CA LYS A 57 -8.50 -5.17 20.93
C LYS A 57 -8.87 -6.60 20.55
N SER A 58 -9.02 -6.90 19.26
CA SER A 58 -9.28 -8.25 18.76
C SER A 58 -8.04 -9.15 18.78
N PHE A 59 -6.85 -8.58 18.88
CA PHE A 59 -5.59 -9.32 18.97
C PHE A 59 -5.30 -9.72 20.43
N GLU A 60 -4.45 -10.73 20.62
CA GLU A 60 -3.89 -11.04 21.94
C GLU A 60 -3.12 -9.81 22.48
N GLN A 61 -3.34 -9.48 23.75
CA GLN A 61 -2.79 -8.25 24.36
C GLN A 61 -1.55 -8.53 25.22
N HIS A 62 -1.19 -9.81 25.39
CA HIS A 62 0.05 -10.21 26.04
C HIS A 62 1.23 -10.19 25.06
N TYR A 63 2.42 -9.85 25.57
CA TYR A 63 3.67 -9.85 24.80
C TYR A 63 4.11 -11.25 24.34
N MET A 64 3.56 -12.30 24.95
CA MET A 64 3.70 -13.68 24.49
C MET A 64 2.34 -14.26 24.11
N LEU A 65 2.31 -15.01 23.02
CA LEU A 65 1.17 -15.83 22.62
C LEU A 65 1.09 -17.11 23.47
N LYS A 66 -0.05 -17.80 23.42
CA LYS A 66 -0.31 -19.02 24.21
C LYS A 66 0.62 -20.19 23.88
N ASP A 67 1.21 -20.19 22.68
CA ASP A 67 2.18 -21.20 22.24
C ASP A 67 3.62 -20.87 22.69
N GLY A 68 3.82 -19.79 23.43
CA GLY A 68 5.13 -19.36 23.92
C GLY A 68 5.94 -18.58 22.90
N THR A 69 5.38 -18.22 21.75
CA THR A 69 6.04 -17.33 20.78
C THR A 69 5.78 -15.85 21.10
N PRO A 70 6.70 -14.93 20.77
CA PRO A 70 6.47 -13.50 20.96
C PRO A 70 5.30 -12.97 20.11
N ASN A 71 4.58 -11.98 20.63
CA ASN A 71 3.46 -11.37 19.92
C ASN A 71 3.95 -10.19 19.06
N PRO A 72 3.76 -10.21 17.72
CA PRO A 72 4.24 -9.13 16.84
C PRO A 72 3.47 -7.81 17.01
N HIS A 73 2.25 -7.84 17.59
CA HIS A 73 1.43 -6.65 17.79
C HIS A 73 1.59 -6.03 19.18
N VAL A 74 2.33 -6.69 20.09
CA VAL A 74 2.61 -6.20 21.44
C VAL A 74 4.11 -6.23 21.68
N SER A 75 4.77 -5.13 21.30
CA SER A 75 6.21 -4.94 21.48
C SER A 75 6.58 -4.67 22.93
N ILE A 76 7.76 -5.12 23.35
CA ILE A 76 8.36 -4.73 24.63
C ILE A 76 9.03 -3.34 24.58
N HIS A 77 9.25 -2.79 23.38
CA HIS A 77 9.93 -1.51 23.17
C HIS A 77 8.97 -0.35 22.94
N TYR A 78 7.78 -0.64 22.41
CA TYR A 78 6.82 0.35 21.98
C TYR A 78 5.46 0.05 22.58
N LEU A 79 4.76 1.10 22.98
CA LEU A 79 3.35 0.97 23.36
C LEU A 79 2.54 0.60 22.10
N PRO A 80 1.63 -0.37 22.14
CA PRO A 80 0.86 -0.81 20.96
C PRO A 80 0.19 0.35 20.21
N GLU A 81 -0.31 1.36 20.93
CA GLU A 81 -0.96 2.54 20.37
C GLU A 81 -0.03 3.51 19.63
N THR A 82 1.29 3.35 19.78
CA THR A 82 2.30 4.23 19.14
C THR A 82 2.91 3.64 17.87
N VAL A 83 2.56 2.39 17.52
CA VAL A 83 3.11 1.70 16.36
C VAL A 83 2.11 1.77 15.21
N ASP A 84 2.53 2.40 14.13
CA ASP A 84 1.69 2.51 12.94
C ASP A 84 1.60 1.19 12.16
N CYS A 85 0.40 0.86 11.70
CA CYS A 85 0.11 -0.43 11.06
C CYS A 85 0.93 -0.64 9.77
N GLU A 86 1.12 0.44 9.00
CA GLU A 86 1.79 0.43 7.71
C GLU A 86 3.32 0.27 7.78
N LEU A 87 3.91 0.40 8.98
CA LEU A 87 5.33 0.08 9.19
C LEU A 87 5.63 -1.35 8.76
N CYS A 88 4.68 -2.25 8.99
CA CYS A 88 4.73 -3.64 8.57
C CYS A 88 3.77 -3.94 7.40
N HIS A 89 2.50 -3.57 7.54
CA HIS A 89 1.43 -3.95 6.61
C HIS A 89 1.25 -2.93 5.49
N ARG A 90 1.89 -3.18 4.34
CA ARG A 90 1.86 -2.26 3.20
C ARG A 90 0.83 -2.68 2.17
N GLU A 91 -0.06 -1.77 1.78
CA GLU A 91 -1.13 -2.04 0.82
C GLU A 91 -0.60 -2.07 -0.62
N HIS A 92 0.10 -1.00 -1.03
CA HIS A 92 0.54 -0.81 -2.42
C HIS A 92 1.96 -1.31 -2.70
N SER A 93 2.52 -2.13 -1.80
CA SER A 93 3.83 -2.76 -1.97
C SER A 93 3.93 -4.04 -1.14
N LYS A 94 5.06 -4.74 -1.24
CA LYS A 94 5.33 -5.91 -0.40
C LYS A 94 5.37 -5.49 1.07
N SER A 95 4.65 -6.21 1.93
CA SER A 95 4.76 -6.02 3.38
C SER A 95 6.16 -6.39 3.86
N VAL A 96 6.56 -5.78 4.97
CA VAL A 96 7.87 -5.99 5.58
C VAL A 96 7.69 -6.25 7.07
N ASN A 97 8.67 -6.91 7.67
CA ASN A 97 8.74 -7.01 9.11
C ASN A 97 9.61 -5.88 9.64
N TYR A 98 9.01 -4.86 10.25
CA TYR A 98 9.75 -3.71 10.77
C TYR A 98 10.80 -4.12 11.83
N CYS A 99 10.58 -5.23 12.54
CA CYS A 99 11.52 -5.75 13.53
C CYS A 99 12.88 -6.15 12.90
N GLU A 100 12.92 -6.47 11.60
CA GLU A 100 14.15 -6.82 10.88
C GLU A 100 15.16 -5.67 10.82
N ALA A 101 14.73 -4.43 11.10
CA ALA A 101 15.63 -3.30 11.22
C ALA A 101 16.64 -3.45 12.38
N CYS A 102 16.28 -4.21 13.43
CA CYS A 102 17.11 -4.41 14.62
C CYS A 102 17.36 -5.90 14.92
N HIS A 103 16.41 -6.77 14.62
CA HIS A 103 16.48 -8.21 14.86
C HIS A 103 16.74 -8.92 13.53
N ALA A 104 17.97 -9.40 13.31
CA ALA A 104 18.40 -9.90 12.00
C ALA A 104 17.55 -11.05 11.43
N ASP A 105 16.91 -11.84 12.30
CA ASP A 105 15.98 -12.93 11.94
C ASP A 105 14.50 -12.50 11.92
N GLY A 106 14.23 -11.21 12.16
CA GLY A 106 12.89 -10.66 12.31
C GLY A 106 12.09 -11.28 13.44
N LEU A 107 12.73 -11.98 14.38
CA LEU A 107 12.09 -12.83 15.38
C LEU A 107 11.19 -13.94 14.76
N GLY A 108 11.39 -14.24 13.47
CA GLY A 108 10.58 -15.20 12.72
C GLY A 108 9.17 -14.71 12.36
N PHE A 109 8.83 -13.45 12.60
CA PHE A 109 7.49 -12.92 12.28
C PHE A 109 7.24 -12.85 10.78
N LYS A 110 6.02 -13.20 10.38
CA LYS A 110 5.56 -13.15 9.00
C LYS A 110 4.48 -12.09 8.87
N VAL A 111 4.62 -11.23 7.86
CA VAL A 111 3.65 -10.17 7.59
C VAL A 111 2.92 -10.47 6.27
N PRO A 112 1.58 -10.50 6.26
CA PRO A 112 0.77 -10.77 5.07
C PRO A 112 0.85 -9.64 4.01
#